data_AF-A0A0W0F767-F1
#
_entry.id   AF-A0A0W0F767-F1
#
_cell.length_a   1.000
_cell.length_b   1.000
_cell.length_c   1.000
_cell.angle_alpha   90.00
_cell.angle_beta   90.00
_cell.angle_gamma   90.00
#
_symmetry.space_group_name_H-M   'P 1'
#
loop_
_entity.id
_entity.type
_entity.pdbx_description
1 polymer ?
#
loop_
_entity_poly.entity_id
_entity_poly.type
_entity_poly.pdbx_seq_one_letter_code
_entity_poly.pdbx_strand_id
1 'polypeptide(L)'
;MQALLAKTGNMFCSRPHLVVASELMDLVNSTALAPFGKRWKSHQKFIHVTFSLSSIRKYDRVLEDVAFQFNEALSRTSEDFVNHSQLTVGHIIMNTTYGISVDSPNDQYIFKAKEAMTMVSCATVLGAFLVDLVPSFKYLPTWTPFTSFHHIGHHGRSLVAKLVETLFQYVKCEIAQSTAPPSFARDVLLKPKLDGEHTDQDVFEHNVKWACASMYAAGQEVISSSILNMIMAMAKYSEKMKIAQAELDEVLSTDCHPTIADRKNLPYVHAIIKETLCWHPPLPMDIAQCSLEDMQYNSKLYLDHFYCVLTFKNQGISFPKAP
;
A
#
# COMPACT_ATOMS: atom_id res chain seq x y z
N MET A 1 3.36 -21.91 10.74
CA MET A 1 2.94 -20.51 10.49
C MET A 1 1.95 -20.42 9.32
N GLN A 2 2.30 -20.86 8.11
CA GLN A 2 1.30 -21.03 7.03
C GLN A 2 0.13 -21.95 7.44
N ALA A 3 0.43 -23.05 8.15
CA ALA A 3 -0.60 -23.93 8.73
C ALA A 3 -1.40 -23.29 9.89
N LEU A 4 -0.89 -22.23 10.53
CA LEU A 4 -1.66 -21.44 11.49
C LEU A 4 -2.64 -20.59 10.69
N LEU A 5 -2.17 -19.69 9.81
CA LEU A 5 -3.05 -18.83 8.99
C LEU A 5 -4.06 -19.59 8.13
N ALA A 6 -3.69 -20.73 7.55
CA ALA A 6 -4.62 -21.55 6.77
C ALA A 6 -5.72 -22.20 7.64
N LYS A 7 -5.43 -22.49 8.92
CA LYS A 7 -6.39 -23.10 9.86
C LYS A 7 -7.09 -22.08 10.76
N THR A 8 -6.49 -20.90 10.93
CA THR A 8 -6.87 -19.87 11.92
C THR A 8 -7.04 -18.49 11.30
N GLY A 9 -7.08 -18.38 9.96
CA GLY A 9 -7.18 -17.10 9.27
C GLY A 9 -8.43 -16.32 9.62
N ASN A 10 -9.55 -17.01 9.89
CA ASN A 10 -10.75 -16.39 10.42
C ASN A 10 -10.61 -15.94 11.88
N MET A 11 -9.65 -16.50 12.63
CA MET A 11 -9.46 -16.20 14.06
C MET A 11 -8.59 -14.95 14.28
N PHE A 12 -7.55 -14.75 13.46
CA PHE A 12 -6.69 -13.55 13.50
C PHE A 12 -6.96 -12.63 12.30
N CYS A 13 -8.24 -12.28 12.08
CA CYS A 13 -8.61 -11.45 10.93
C CYS A 13 -8.76 -9.96 11.25
N SER A 14 -8.90 -9.60 12.53
CA SER A 14 -9.14 -8.21 12.94
C SER A 14 -7.84 -7.42 13.12
N ARG A 15 -7.95 -6.14 13.46
CA ARG A 15 -6.82 -5.21 13.61
C ARG A 15 -6.74 -4.69 15.04
N PRO A 16 -5.52 -4.55 15.60
CA PRO A 16 -5.36 -3.98 16.93
C PRO A 16 -5.85 -2.53 16.94
N HIS A 17 -6.44 -2.15 18.06
CA HIS A 17 -6.97 -0.81 18.24
C HIS A 17 -5.89 0.11 18.80
N LEU A 18 -5.18 0.81 17.92
CA LEU A 18 -4.19 1.82 18.29
C LEU A 18 -4.92 3.15 18.53
N VAL A 19 -4.89 3.69 19.73
CA VAL A 19 -5.68 4.88 20.08
C VAL A 19 -5.26 6.08 19.24
N VAL A 20 -3.95 6.28 19.03
CA VAL A 20 -3.45 7.41 18.24
C VAL A 20 -3.81 7.26 16.76
N ALA A 21 -3.46 6.13 16.15
CA ALA A 21 -3.70 5.91 14.72
C ALA A 21 -5.19 5.68 14.41
N SER A 22 -5.87 4.80 15.13
CA SER A 22 -7.26 4.41 14.85
C SER A 22 -8.26 5.50 15.26
N GLU A 23 -8.18 6.03 16.49
CA GLU A 23 -9.15 7.03 16.98
C GLU A 23 -8.73 8.47 16.64
N LEU A 24 -7.53 8.88 17.08
CA LEU A 24 -7.15 10.30 16.98
C LEU A 24 -6.89 10.73 15.54
N MET A 25 -6.28 9.86 14.72
CA MET A 25 -6.04 10.10 13.28
C MET A 25 -7.18 9.60 12.37
N ASP A 26 -8.20 8.96 12.93
CA ASP A 26 -9.37 8.43 12.19
C ASP A 26 -9.04 7.34 11.16
N LEU A 27 -7.88 6.68 11.30
CA LEU A 27 -7.44 5.64 10.36
C LEU A 27 -8.18 4.30 10.55
N VAL A 28 -9.05 4.17 11.57
CA VAL A 28 -9.97 3.03 11.69
C VAL A 28 -10.89 2.88 10.47
N ASN A 29 -11.04 3.94 9.68
CA ASN A 29 -11.77 3.89 8.43
C ASN A 29 -10.92 3.37 7.26
N SER A 30 -9.58 3.38 7.36
CA SER A 30 -8.70 2.82 6.33
C SER A 30 -8.78 1.29 6.29
N THR A 31 -8.54 0.70 5.13
CA THR A 31 -8.56 -0.77 4.94
C THR A 31 -7.50 -1.48 5.80
N ALA A 32 -6.37 -0.82 6.07
CA ALA A 32 -5.26 -1.41 6.80
C ALA A 32 -5.56 -1.59 8.29
N LEU A 33 -6.27 -0.64 8.89
CA LEU A 33 -6.59 -0.63 10.34
C LEU A 33 -8.08 -0.85 10.65
N ALA A 34 -8.94 -0.93 9.63
CA ALA A 34 -10.34 -1.27 9.82
C ALA A 34 -10.47 -2.67 10.46
N PRO A 35 -11.22 -2.79 11.56
CA PRO A 35 -11.56 -4.09 12.13
C PRO A 35 -12.27 -4.97 11.10
N PHE A 36 -12.16 -6.29 11.28
CA PHE A 36 -12.88 -7.21 10.42
C PHE A 36 -14.39 -6.97 10.56
N GLY A 37 -15.06 -6.69 9.45
CA GLY A 37 -16.46 -6.29 9.47
C GLY A 37 -16.98 -5.91 8.09
N LYS A 38 -18.16 -5.27 8.06
CA LYS A 38 -18.82 -4.85 6.81
C LYS A 38 -17.92 -3.93 5.98
N ARG A 39 -17.39 -2.87 6.58
CA ARG A 39 -16.50 -1.89 5.91
C ARG A 39 -15.29 -2.56 5.26
N TRP A 40 -14.53 -3.36 6.02
CA TRP A 40 -13.36 -4.05 5.49
C TRP A 40 -13.73 -4.95 4.29
N LYS A 41 -14.83 -5.70 4.41
CA LYS A 41 -15.33 -6.55 3.30
C LYS A 41 -15.73 -5.73 2.08
N SER A 42 -16.38 -4.58 2.27
CA SER A 42 -16.73 -3.64 1.19
C SER A 42 -15.48 -3.14 0.46
N HIS A 43 -14.47 -2.70 1.21
CA HIS A 43 -13.20 -2.24 0.64
C HIS A 43 -12.53 -3.35 -0.18
N GLN A 44 -12.41 -4.55 0.38
CA GLN A 44 -11.83 -5.71 -0.32
C GLN A 44 -12.63 -6.04 -1.59
N LYS A 45 -13.96 -5.97 -1.53
CA LYS A 45 -14.82 -6.19 -2.70
C LYS A 45 -14.54 -5.17 -3.81
N PHE A 46 -14.43 -3.89 -3.47
CA PHE A 46 -14.10 -2.84 -4.44
C PHE A 46 -12.73 -3.10 -5.08
N ILE A 47 -11.71 -3.35 -4.26
CA ILE A 47 -10.34 -3.60 -4.71
C ILE A 47 -10.28 -4.82 -5.62
N HIS A 48 -10.87 -5.95 -5.21
CA HIS A 48 -10.86 -7.19 -5.99
C HIS A 48 -11.57 -7.07 -7.34
N VAL A 49 -12.71 -6.37 -7.40
CA VAL A 49 -13.44 -6.20 -8.66
C VAL A 49 -12.63 -5.36 -9.64
N THR A 50 -12.00 -4.29 -9.16
CA THR A 50 -11.29 -3.35 -10.04
C THR A 50 -9.90 -3.83 -10.45
N PHE A 51 -9.20 -4.58 -9.59
CA PHE A 51 -7.85 -5.11 -9.83
C PHE A 51 -7.81 -6.61 -10.12
N SER A 52 -8.92 -7.17 -10.61
CA SER A 52 -8.93 -8.53 -11.14
C SER A 52 -7.91 -8.68 -12.29
N LEU A 53 -7.42 -9.90 -12.52
CA LEU A 53 -6.44 -10.20 -13.58
C LEU A 53 -6.90 -9.75 -14.98
N SER A 54 -8.22 -9.73 -15.22
CA SER A 54 -8.81 -9.20 -16.45
C SER A 54 -8.81 -7.67 -16.52
N SER A 55 -9.02 -7.00 -15.38
CA SER A 55 -9.18 -5.55 -15.31
C SER A 55 -7.86 -4.80 -15.21
N ILE A 56 -6.80 -5.44 -14.72
CA ILE A 56 -5.50 -4.76 -14.53
C ILE A 56 -4.82 -4.38 -15.86
N ARG A 57 -5.10 -5.12 -16.95
CA ARG A 57 -4.52 -4.89 -18.28
C ARG A 57 -4.76 -3.49 -18.84
N LYS A 58 -5.83 -2.82 -18.39
CA LYS A 58 -6.13 -1.44 -18.80
C LYS A 58 -5.08 -0.44 -18.31
N TYR A 59 -4.28 -0.80 -17.31
CA TYR A 59 -3.20 0.01 -16.76
C TYR A 59 -1.84 -0.31 -17.37
N ASP A 60 -1.73 -1.34 -18.23
CA ASP A 60 -0.46 -1.79 -18.79
C ASP A 60 0.28 -0.63 -19.48
N ARG A 61 -0.46 0.16 -20.26
CA ARG A 61 0.09 1.32 -20.96
C ARG A 61 0.60 2.41 -20.02
N VAL A 62 -0.13 2.68 -18.94
CA VAL A 62 0.27 3.68 -17.93
C VAL A 62 1.55 3.22 -17.23
N LEU A 63 1.67 1.92 -16.92
CA LEU A 63 2.87 1.37 -16.29
C LEU A 63 4.08 1.47 -17.22
N GLU A 64 3.91 1.18 -18.52
CA GLU A 64 4.97 1.31 -19.53
C GLU A 64 5.42 2.76 -19.72
N ASP A 65 4.48 3.69 -19.87
CA ASP A 65 4.78 5.12 -20.06
C ASP A 65 5.52 5.69 -18.84
N VAL A 66 5.09 5.35 -17.62
CA VAL A 66 5.75 5.82 -16.39
C VAL A 66 7.11 5.15 -16.16
N ALA A 67 7.27 3.88 -16.53
CA ALA A 67 8.58 3.22 -16.49
C ALA A 67 9.58 3.88 -17.46
N PHE A 68 9.12 4.32 -18.63
CA PHE A 68 9.93 5.08 -19.57
C PHE A 68 10.36 6.44 -18.97
N GLN A 69 9.42 7.22 -18.42
CA GLN A 69 9.73 8.50 -17.77
C GLN A 69 10.71 8.34 -16.60
N PHE A 70 10.58 7.26 -15.82
CA PHE A 70 11.51 6.95 -14.74
C PHE A 70 12.94 6.71 -15.25
N ASN A 71 13.09 5.92 -16.32
CA ASN A 71 14.39 5.66 -16.93
C ASN A 71 15.02 6.93 -17.52
N GLU A 72 14.22 7.81 -18.13
CA GLU A 72 14.68 9.10 -18.62
C GLU A 72 15.17 9.98 -17.46
N ALA A 73 14.41 10.05 -16.36
CA ALA A 73 14.78 10.82 -15.17
C ALA A 73 16.08 10.31 -14.54
N LEU A 74 16.22 9.00 -14.38
CA LEU A 74 17.45 8.37 -13.88
C LEU A 74 18.66 8.62 -14.78
N SER A 75 18.46 8.66 -16.10
CA SER A 75 19.53 8.92 -17.08
C SER A 75 20.04 10.37 -17.00
N ARG A 76 19.18 11.31 -16.60
CA ARG A 76 19.54 12.72 -16.41
C ARG A 76 20.20 12.96 -15.05
N THR A 77 19.63 12.41 -13.98
CA THR A 77 20.10 12.61 -12.59
C THR A 77 20.08 11.29 -11.82
N SER A 78 21.16 10.51 -11.92
CA SER A 78 21.26 9.21 -11.27
C SER A 78 21.39 9.30 -9.74
N GLU A 79 21.90 10.42 -9.21
CA GLU A 79 22.10 10.63 -7.77
C GLU A 79 20.78 10.74 -6.98
N ASP A 80 19.70 11.15 -7.64
CA ASP A 80 18.39 11.38 -7.00
C ASP A 80 17.39 10.23 -7.22
N PHE A 81 17.90 9.01 -7.43
CA PHE A 81 17.08 7.83 -7.71
C PHE A 81 16.01 7.54 -6.66
N VAL A 82 16.22 7.96 -5.41
CA VAL A 82 15.23 7.82 -4.32
C VAL A 82 14.00 8.67 -4.58
N ASN A 83 14.17 9.96 -4.85
CA ASN A 83 13.03 10.84 -5.12
C ASN A 83 12.39 10.49 -6.46
N HIS A 84 13.17 10.15 -7.49
CA HIS A 84 12.62 9.65 -8.76
C HIS A 84 11.74 8.42 -8.53
N SER A 85 12.20 7.43 -7.76
CA SER A 85 11.42 6.22 -7.47
C SER A 85 10.12 6.54 -6.72
N GLN A 86 10.16 7.47 -5.77
CA GLN A 86 8.98 7.88 -5.01
C GLN A 86 7.96 8.65 -5.86
N LEU A 87 8.42 9.58 -6.70
CA LEU A 87 7.57 10.36 -7.59
C LEU A 87 6.91 9.47 -8.64
N THR A 88 7.69 8.62 -9.32
CA THR A 88 7.21 7.66 -10.32
C THR A 88 6.12 6.75 -9.76
N VAL A 89 6.33 6.16 -8.57
CA VAL A 89 5.30 5.33 -7.93
C VAL A 89 4.07 6.17 -7.55
N GLY A 90 4.29 7.40 -7.06
CA GLY A 90 3.21 8.32 -6.71
C GLY A 90 2.33 8.63 -7.90
N HIS A 91 2.93 8.87 -9.07
CA HIS A 91 2.24 9.10 -10.33
C HIS A 91 1.44 7.88 -10.78
N ILE A 92 2.01 6.66 -10.72
CA ILE A 92 1.30 5.41 -11.05
C ILE A 92 0.08 5.26 -10.16
N ILE A 93 0.25 5.38 -8.85
CA ILE A 93 -0.83 5.11 -7.90
C ILE A 93 -1.90 6.22 -7.93
N MET A 94 -1.51 7.48 -8.12
CA MET A 94 -2.46 8.58 -8.31
C MET A 94 -3.28 8.42 -9.60
N ASN A 95 -2.65 8.04 -10.70
CA ASN A 95 -3.34 7.80 -11.97
C ASN A 95 -4.29 6.60 -11.84
N THR A 96 -3.79 5.46 -11.39
CA THR A 96 -4.60 4.23 -11.27
C THR A 96 -5.75 4.37 -10.28
N THR A 97 -5.55 5.09 -9.17
CA THR A 97 -6.54 5.23 -8.09
C THR A 97 -7.53 6.37 -8.36
N TYR A 98 -7.04 7.56 -8.68
CA TYR A 98 -7.85 8.78 -8.82
C TYR A 98 -7.98 9.27 -10.26
N GLY A 99 -7.15 8.82 -11.19
CA GLY A 99 -7.14 9.29 -12.56
C GLY A 99 -6.39 10.62 -12.74
N ILE A 100 -5.56 11.01 -11.76
CA ILE A 100 -4.74 12.22 -11.88
C ILE A 100 -3.57 11.90 -12.80
N SER A 101 -3.45 12.64 -13.90
CA SER A 101 -2.38 12.43 -14.88
C SER A 101 -1.00 12.76 -14.32
N VAL A 102 0.00 12.05 -14.87
CA VAL A 102 1.42 12.13 -14.51
C VAL A 102 2.06 13.44 -14.94
N ASP A 103 1.60 14.02 -16.06
CA ASP A 103 2.14 15.28 -16.62
C ASP A 103 1.56 16.53 -15.95
N SER A 104 0.68 16.36 -14.96
CA SER A 104 0.13 17.47 -14.21
C SER A 104 1.23 18.06 -13.31
N PRO A 105 1.38 19.40 -13.19
CA PRO A 105 2.29 20.06 -12.24
C PRO A 105 1.90 19.83 -10.75
N ASN A 106 1.10 18.80 -10.48
CA ASN A 106 0.46 18.46 -9.22
C ASN A 106 1.29 17.48 -8.37
N ASP A 107 2.62 17.53 -8.46
CA ASP A 107 3.52 16.88 -7.50
C ASP A 107 3.19 17.31 -6.05
N GLN A 108 2.51 18.46 -5.88
CA GLN A 108 1.96 18.90 -4.61
C GLN A 108 1.11 17.81 -3.90
N TYR A 109 0.36 16.99 -4.63
CA TYR A 109 -0.39 15.88 -4.02
C TYR A 109 0.54 14.81 -3.47
N ILE A 110 1.60 14.47 -4.20
CA ILE A 110 2.59 13.47 -3.79
C ILE A 110 3.38 13.97 -2.58
N PHE A 111 3.77 15.25 -2.55
CA PHE A 111 4.46 15.82 -1.39
C PHE A 111 3.57 15.87 -0.14
N LYS A 112 2.31 16.31 -0.28
CA LYS A 112 1.33 16.29 0.83
C LYS A 112 1.05 14.87 1.32
N ALA A 113 0.99 13.92 0.39
CA ALA A 113 0.87 12.50 0.70
C ALA A 113 2.08 11.96 1.47
N LYS A 114 3.31 12.30 1.06
CA LYS A 114 4.53 11.90 1.74
C LYS A 114 4.58 12.42 3.18
N GLU A 115 4.17 13.66 3.40
CA GLU A 115 4.05 14.26 4.75
C GLU A 115 3.02 13.49 5.60
N ALA A 116 1.81 13.26 5.06
CA ALA A 116 0.78 12.51 5.77
C ALA A 116 1.22 11.07 6.08
N MET A 117 1.88 10.40 5.14
CA MET A 117 2.37 9.03 5.33
C MET A 117 3.47 8.92 6.36
N THR A 118 4.37 9.92 6.45
CA THR A 118 5.39 9.97 7.50
C THR A 118 4.75 9.97 8.89
N MET A 119 3.69 10.75 9.08
CA MET A 119 2.93 10.79 10.32
C MET A 119 2.20 9.47 10.61
N VAL A 120 1.59 8.87 9.60
CA VAL A 120 0.90 7.57 9.71
C VAL A 120 1.88 6.46 10.10
N SER A 121 3.05 6.40 9.46
CA SER A 121 4.08 5.41 9.77
C SER A 121 4.55 5.51 11.23
N CYS A 122 4.79 6.73 11.74
CA CYS A 122 5.13 6.92 13.15
C CYS A 122 3.98 6.53 14.11
N ALA A 123 2.74 6.81 13.72
CA ALA A 123 1.56 6.53 14.55
C ALA A 123 1.19 5.04 14.61
N THR A 124 1.63 4.23 13.65
CA THR A 124 1.26 2.81 13.53
C THR A 124 2.29 1.86 14.13
N VAL A 125 3.42 2.38 14.61
CA VAL A 125 4.41 1.58 15.34
C VAL A 125 3.80 1.12 16.67
N LEU A 126 3.69 -0.19 16.84
CA LEU A 126 3.19 -0.78 18.09
C LEU A 126 4.06 -0.35 19.28
N GLY A 127 3.42 0.18 20.32
CA GLY A 127 4.10 0.61 21.55
C GLY A 127 4.81 1.96 21.44
N ALA A 128 4.67 2.70 20.34
CA ALA A 128 5.19 4.06 20.23
C ALA A 128 4.55 5.02 21.24
N PHE A 129 3.30 4.78 21.62
CA PHE A 129 2.58 5.60 22.60
C PHE A 129 2.04 4.76 23.75
N LEU A 130 2.24 5.25 24.98
CA LEU A 130 1.71 4.61 26.19
C LEU A 130 0.17 4.51 26.17
N VAL A 131 -0.50 5.42 25.47
CA VAL A 131 -1.96 5.40 25.34
C VAL A 131 -2.47 4.19 24.55
N ASP A 132 -1.64 3.56 23.72
CA ASP A 132 -2.01 2.33 23.02
C ASP A 132 -1.98 1.11 23.96
N LEU A 133 -1.21 1.18 25.06
CA LEU A 133 -1.21 0.15 26.11
C LEU A 133 -2.28 0.41 27.18
N VAL A 134 -2.51 1.70 27.50
CA VAL A 134 -3.48 2.13 28.50
C VAL A 134 -4.43 3.17 27.89
N PRO A 135 -5.52 2.73 27.22
CA PRO A 135 -6.40 3.63 26.48
C PRO A 135 -7.06 4.74 27.30
N SER A 136 -7.17 4.58 28.62
CA SER A 136 -7.72 5.62 29.50
C SER A 136 -6.88 6.89 29.52
N PHE A 137 -5.61 6.84 29.12
CA PHE A 137 -4.75 8.03 29.02
C PHE A 137 -5.22 9.04 27.96
N LYS A 138 -6.10 8.65 27.03
CA LYS A 138 -6.69 9.56 26.04
C LYS A 138 -7.55 10.68 26.62
N TYR A 139 -7.98 10.54 27.87
CA TYR A 139 -8.78 11.53 28.57
C TYR A 139 -7.93 12.50 29.41
N LEU A 140 -6.60 12.32 29.42
CA LEU A 140 -5.71 13.23 30.12
C LEU A 140 -5.71 14.59 29.43
N PRO A 141 -5.78 15.70 30.18
CA PRO A 141 -5.67 17.04 29.60
C PRO A 141 -4.35 17.24 28.86
N THR A 142 -4.36 18.05 27.80
CA THR A 142 -3.19 18.32 26.94
C THR A 142 -2.00 18.96 27.65
N TRP A 143 -2.21 19.56 28.83
CA TRP A 143 -1.15 20.14 29.65
C TRP A 143 -0.36 19.12 30.49
N THR A 144 -0.86 17.88 30.60
CA THR A 144 -0.18 16.85 31.41
C THR A 144 1.10 16.35 30.71
N PRO A 145 2.10 15.87 31.46
CA PRO A 145 3.29 15.30 30.84
C PRO A 145 2.93 14.04 30.04
N PHE A 146 3.67 13.80 28.95
CA PHE A 146 3.51 12.64 28.05
C PHE A 146 2.24 12.62 27.18
N THR A 147 1.48 13.73 27.08
CA THR A 147 0.30 13.84 26.19
C THR A 147 0.56 14.47 24.83
N SER A 148 1.82 14.46 24.35
CA SER A 148 2.16 14.95 23.00
C SER A 148 1.41 14.22 21.88
N PHE A 149 0.94 12.99 22.15
CA PHE A 149 0.15 12.18 21.23
C PHE A 149 -1.17 12.84 20.80
N HIS A 150 -1.76 13.74 21.61
CA HIS A 150 -2.94 14.50 21.17
C HIS A 150 -2.62 15.41 19.98
N HIS A 151 -1.52 16.17 20.06
CA HIS A 151 -1.11 17.05 18.97
C HIS A 151 -0.76 16.24 17.71
N ILE A 152 0.00 15.15 17.87
CA ILE A 152 0.35 14.23 16.78
C ILE A 152 -0.91 13.67 16.12
N GLY A 153 -1.86 13.17 16.91
CA GLY A 153 -3.12 12.62 16.43
C GLY A 153 -3.99 13.64 15.70
N HIS A 154 -4.21 14.83 16.27
CA HIS A 154 -5.01 15.88 15.65
C HIS A 154 -4.37 16.44 14.37
N HIS A 155 -3.06 16.66 14.38
CA HIS A 155 -2.34 17.11 13.20
C HIS A 155 -2.39 16.06 12.08
N GLY A 156 -2.11 14.80 12.43
CA GLY A 156 -2.22 13.66 11.52
C GLY A 156 -3.61 13.52 10.93
N ARG A 157 -4.67 13.61 11.75
CA ARG A 157 -6.06 13.61 11.29
C ARG A 157 -6.33 14.71 10.27
N SER A 158 -5.88 15.94 10.56
CA SER A 158 -6.09 17.08 9.67
C SER A 158 -5.40 16.88 8.32
N LEU A 159 -4.16 16.38 8.31
CA LEU A 159 -3.42 16.11 7.08
C LEU A 159 -4.10 15.01 6.25
N VAL A 160 -4.41 13.87 6.88
CA VAL A 160 -5.04 12.72 6.21
C VAL A 160 -6.43 13.10 5.69
N ALA A 161 -7.28 13.70 6.53
CA ALA A 161 -8.62 14.10 6.13
C ALA A 161 -8.59 15.09 4.96
N LYS A 162 -7.70 16.09 5.00
CA LYS A 162 -7.56 17.08 3.92
C LYS A 162 -7.11 16.43 2.61
N LEU A 163 -6.12 15.55 2.66
CA LEU A 163 -5.61 14.85 1.48
C LEU A 163 -6.69 13.95 0.86
N VAL A 164 -7.28 13.09 1.68
CA VAL A 164 -8.30 12.13 1.26
C VAL A 164 -9.52 12.83 0.68
N GLU A 165 -9.96 13.92 1.32
CA GLU A 165 -11.09 14.72 0.83
C GLU A 165 -10.76 15.42 -0.48
N THR A 166 -9.58 16.04 -0.57
CA THR A 166 -9.19 16.79 -1.79
C THR A 166 -9.12 15.86 -3.00
N LEU A 167 -8.48 14.70 -2.87
CA LEU A 167 -8.35 13.74 -3.96
C LEU A 167 -9.71 13.14 -4.34
N PHE A 168 -10.56 12.84 -3.37
CA PHE A 168 -11.88 12.28 -3.65
C PHE A 168 -12.81 13.29 -4.33
N GLN A 169 -12.81 14.55 -3.88
CA GLN A 169 -13.58 15.62 -4.50
C GLN A 169 -13.11 15.91 -5.92
N TYR A 170 -11.80 15.86 -6.19
CA TYR A 170 -11.27 15.97 -7.55
C TYR A 170 -11.92 14.96 -8.49
N VAL A 171 -11.97 13.69 -8.11
CA VAL A 171 -12.61 12.66 -8.94
C VAL A 171 -14.10 12.91 -9.11
N LYS A 172 -14.82 13.30 -8.06
CA LYS A 172 -16.26 13.62 -8.15
C LYS A 172 -16.52 14.78 -9.13
N CYS A 173 -15.69 15.82 -9.09
CA CYS A 173 -15.77 16.95 -10.03
C CYS A 173 -15.57 16.50 -11.48
N GLU A 174 -14.53 15.70 -11.75
CA GLU A 174 -14.25 15.19 -13.09
C GLU A 174 -15.35 14.25 -13.60
N ILE A 175 -15.97 13.46 -12.72
CA ILE A 175 -17.12 12.61 -13.07
C ILE A 175 -18.32 13.49 -13.45
N ALA A 176 -18.61 14.53 -12.64
CA ALA A 176 -19.71 15.45 -12.90
C ALA A 176 -19.53 16.20 -14.23
N GLN A 177 -18.29 16.49 -14.62
CA GLN A 177 -17.92 17.12 -15.89
C GLN A 177 -17.84 16.13 -17.06
N SER A 178 -18.01 14.82 -16.82
CA SER A 178 -17.83 13.76 -17.81
C SER A 178 -16.43 13.69 -18.44
N THR A 179 -15.42 14.23 -17.75
CA THR A 179 -14.01 14.27 -18.17
C THR A 179 -13.14 13.26 -17.43
N ALA A 180 -13.68 12.56 -16.43
CA ALA A 180 -12.93 11.63 -15.59
C ALA A 180 -12.22 10.51 -16.39
N PRO A 181 -10.88 10.43 -16.35
CA PRO A 181 -10.14 9.33 -16.96
C PRO A 181 -10.40 8.01 -16.21
N PRO A 182 -10.08 6.85 -16.82
CA PRO A 182 -10.27 5.54 -16.19
C PRO A 182 -9.46 5.43 -14.89
N SER A 183 -10.15 5.21 -13.76
CA SER A 183 -9.51 5.11 -12.44
C SER A 183 -10.34 4.22 -11.51
N PHE A 184 -9.72 3.74 -10.43
CA PHE A 184 -10.40 2.95 -9.43
C PHE A 184 -11.60 3.69 -8.84
N ALA A 185 -11.40 4.93 -8.40
CA ALA A 185 -12.44 5.76 -7.82
C ALA A 185 -13.62 5.95 -8.80
N ARG A 186 -13.33 6.28 -10.06
CA ARG A 186 -14.36 6.42 -11.11
C ARG A 186 -15.14 5.12 -11.32
N ASP A 187 -14.44 4.01 -11.51
CA ASP A 187 -15.09 2.73 -11.85
C ASP A 187 -16.00 2.22 -10.74
N VAL A 188 -15.62 2.46 -9.48
CA VAL A 188 -16.42 2.07 -8.32
C VAL A 188 -17.58 3.04 -8.12
N LEU A 189 -17.37 4.35 -8.21
CA LEU A 189 -18.43 5.36 -8.08
C LEU A 189 -19.53 5.23 -9.14
N LEU A 190 -19.18 4.84 -10.36
CA LEU A 190 -20.15 4.58 -11.44
C LEU A 190 -20.90 3.24 -11.27
N LYS A 191 -20.54 2.42 -10.27
CA LYS A 191 -21.16 1.10 -9.99
C LYS A 191 -21.64 1.00 -8.53
N PRO A 192 -22.57 1.86 -8.07
CA PRO A 192 -22.99 1.94 -6.67
C PRO A 192 -23.59 0.64 -6.11
N LYS A 193 -24.15 -0.23 -6.97
CA LYS A 193 -24.69 -1.54 -6.57
C LYS A 193 -23.63 -2.53 -6.07
N LEU A 194 -22.33 -2.21 -6.14
CA LEU A 194 -21.26 -3.08 -5.65
C LEU A 194 -21.35 -3.34 -4.15
N ASP A 195 -21.85 -2.41 -3.34
CA ASP A 195 -21.95 -2.59 -1.87
C ASP A 195 -23.33 -3.13 -1.42
N GLY A 196 -24.19 -3.52 -2.36
CA GLY A 196 -25.55 -4.04 -2.12
C GLY A 196 -26.64 -3.01 -2.39
N GLU A 197 -27.85 -3.47 -2.75
CA GLU A 197 -28.96 -2.60 -3.18
C GLU A 197 -29.58 -1.72 -2.07
N HIS A 198 -29.23 -1.98 -0.80
CA HIS A 198 -29.76 -1.26 0.37
C HIS A 198 -28.70 -0.45 1.13
N THR A 199 -27.50 -0.28 0.58
CA THR A 199 -26.46 0.52 1.23
C THR A 199 -26.73 2.00 1.00
N ASP A 200 -26.73 2.76 2.10
CA ASP A 200 -26.86 4.21 2.06
C ASP A 200 -25.74 4.83 1.20
N GLN A 201 -26.09 5.81 0.37
CA GLN A 201 -25.16 6.46 -0.56
C GLN A 201 -23.99 7.10 0.18
N ASP A 202 -24.25 7.72 1.34
CA ASP A 202 -23.20 8.36 2.13
C ASP A 202 -22.20 7.35 2.69
N VAL A 203 -22.70 6.16 3.11
CA VAL A 203 -21.86 5.06 3.59
C VAL A 203 -21.05 4.46 2.45
N PHE A 204 -21.68 4.28 1.28
CA PHE A 204 -21.01 3.82 0.08
C PHE A 204 -19.86 4.75 -0.29
N GLU A 205 -20.12 6.04 -0.46
CA GLU A 205 -19.10 7.03 -0.82
C GLU A 205 -17.99 7.12 0.22
N HIS A 206 -18.33 7.05 1.52
CA HIS A 206 -17.34 7.02 2.59
C HIS A 206 -16.41 5.80 2.48
N ASN A 207 -16.96 4.60 2.22
CA ASN A 207 -16.17 3.39 2.05
C ASN A 207 -15.28 3.47 0.79
N VAL A 208 -15.81 3.99 -0.33
CA VAL A 208 -15.03 4.16 -1.56
C VAL A 208 -13.87 5.14 -1.33
N LYS A 209 -14.15 6.28 -0.67
CA LYS A 209 -13.14 7.29 -0.34
C LYS A 209 -11.97 6.71 0.45
N TRP A 210 -12.28 5.97 1.52
CA TRP A 210 -11.24 5.35 2.35
C TRP A 210 -10.55 4.15 1.70
N ALA A 211 -11.25 3.39 0.85
CA ALA A 211 -10.63 2.37 0.01
C ALA A 211 -9.57 2.99 -0.93
N CYS A 212 -9.89 4.09 -1.61
CA CYS A 212 -8.95 4.83 -2.46
C CYS A 212 -7.73 5.32 -1.65
N ALA A 213 -7.96 5.94 -0.49
CA ALA A 213 -6.89 6.42 0.39
C ALA A 213 -5.94 5.29 0.81
N SER A 214 -6.52 4.13 1.16
CA SER A 214 -5.75 2.95 1.58
C SER A 214 -4.93 2.37 0.43
N MET A 215 -5.51 2.34 -0.77
CA MET A 215 -4.83 1.92 -1.98
C MET A 215 -3.63 2.80 -2.29
N TYR A 216 -3.81 4.12 -2.17
CA TYR A 216 -2.72 5.06 -2.35
C TYR A 216 -1.59 4.83 -1.33
N ALA A 217 -1.93 4.82 -0.05
CA ALA A 217 -0.97 4.64 1.04
C ALA A 217 -0.16 3.33 0.90
N ALA A 218 -0.86 2.21 0.66
CA ALA A 218 -0.21 0.89 0.54
C ALA A 218 0.62 0.77 -0.74
N GLY A 219 0.10 1.26 -1.87
CA GLY A 219 0.79 1.19 -3.16
C GLY A 219 2.08 2.00 -3.15
N GLN A 220 2.05 3.21 -2.57
CA GLN A 220 3.21 4.10 -2.51
C GLN A 220 4.38 3.47 -1.75
N GLU A 221 4.14 3.10 -0.49
CA GLU A 221 5.22 2.66 0.41
C GLU A 221 5.86 1.33 -0.05
N VAL A 222 5.01 0.37 -0.43
CA VAL A 222 5.44 -1.00 -0.76
C VAL A 222 6.20 -1.03 -2.09
N ILE A 223 5.71 -0.34 -3.12
CA ILE A 223 6.35 -0.36 -4.44
C ILE A 223 7.65 0.45 -4.42
N SER A 224 7.66 1.66 -3.84
CA SER A 224 8.90 2.45 -3.73
C SER A 224 9.98 1.69 -2.98
N SER A 225 9.66 1.07 -1.84
CA SER A 225 10.63 0.27 -1.08
C SER A 225 11.13 -0.95 -1.88
N SER A 226 10.26 -1.60 -2.66
CA SER A 226 10.65 -2.73 -3.51
C SER A 226 11.63 -2.31 -4.61
N ILE A 227 11.41 -1.16 -5.24
CA ILE A 227 12.31 -0.61 -6.26
C ILE A 227 13.67 -0.28 -5.66
N LEU A 228 13.70 0.39 -4.50
CA LEU A 228 14.94 0.72 -3.80
C LEU A 228 15.71 -0.53 -3.38
N ASN A 229 15.01 -1.56 -2.88
CA ASN A 229 15.61 -2.85 -2.54
C ASN A 229 16.18 -3.53 -3.79
N MET A 230 15.52 -3.40 -4.95
CA MET A 230 16.03 -3.92 -6.22
C MET A 230 17.31 -3.20 -6.66
N ILE A 231 17.32 -1.86 -6.63
CA ILE A 231 18.49 -1.05 -6.99
C ILE A 231 19.68 -1.43 -6.08
N MET A 232 19.44 -1.53 -4.77
CA MET A 232 20.44 -1.97 -3.80
C MET A 232 20.94 -3.40 -4.10
N ALA A 233 20.04 -4.34 -4.40
CA ALA A 233 20.40 -5.71 -4.73
C ALA A 233 21.26 -5.79 -6.01
N MET A 234 20.91 -5.04 -7.06
CA MET A 234 21.67 -5.00 -8.31
C MET A 234 23.04 -4.35 -8.14
N ALA A 235 23.15 -3.31 -7.30
CA ALA A 235 24.43 -2.70 -6.95
C ALA A 235 25.34 -3.66 -6.18
N LYS A 236 24.77 -4.49 -5.28
CA LYS A 236 25.51 -5.45 -4.47
C LYS A 236 25.92 -6.71 -5.24
N TYR A 237 25.04 -7.21 -6.11
CA TYR A 237 25.22 -8.46 -6.87
C TYR A 237 25.34 -8.16 -8.38
N SER A 238 26.33 -7.36 -8.74
CA SER A 238 26.55 -6.90 -10.12
C SER A 238 26.72 -8.04 -11.13
N GLU A 239 27.20 -9.21 -10.69
CA GLU A 239 27.29 -10.41 -11.51
C GLU A 239 25.90 -10.96 -11.90
N LYS A 240 24.91 -10.85 -11.01
CA LYS A 240 23.53 -11.25 -11.30
C LYS A 240 22.84 -10.24 -12.21
N MET A 241 23.13 -8.95 -12.02
CA MET A 241 22.65 -7.89 -12.90
C MET A 241 23.10 -8.09 -14.35
N LYS A 242 24.37 -8.48 -14.58
CA LYS A 242 24.88 -8.76 -15.94
C LYS A 242 24.15 -9.90 -16.65
N ILE A 243 23.77 -10.95 -15.91
CA ILE A 243 22.98 -12.06 -16.47
C ILE A 243 21.57 -11.57 -16.85
N ALA A 244 20.97 -10.72 -16.01
CA ALA A 244 19.67 -10.12 -16.30
C ALA A 244 19.70 -9.20 -17.53
N GLN A 245 20.78 -8.43 -17.69
CA GLN A 245 21.03 -7.61 -18.88
C GLN A 245 21.16 -8.48 -20.12
N ALA A 246 21.93 -9.58 -20.07
CA ALA A 246 22.06 -10.49 -21.19
C ALA A 246 20.73 -11.13 -21.62
N GLU A 247 19.86 -11.51 -20.66
CA GLU A 247 18.51 -11.99 -20.97
C GLU A 247 17.65 -10.90 -21.64
N LEU A 248 17.72 -9.65 -21.14
CA LEU A 248 17.02 -8.53 -21.75
C LEU A 248 17.51 -8.26 -23.18
N ASP A 249 18.82 -8.27 -23.41
CA ASP A 249 19.44 -8.04 -24.72
C ASP A 249 19.14 -9.16 -25.73
N GLU A 250 18.89 -10.39 -25.28
CA GLU A 250 18.50 -11.52 -26.14
C GLU A 250 17.03 -11.42 -26.56
N VAL A 251 16.16 -10.98 -25.65
CA VAL A 251 14.70 -10.91 -25.88
C VAL A 251 14.30 -9.64 -26.61
N LEU A 252 14.98 -8.52 -26.33
CA LEU A 252 14.65 -7.21 -26.86
C LEU A 252 15.61 -6.84 -27.99
N SER A 253 15.08 -6.34 -29.10
CA SER A 253 15.92 -5.66 -30.09
C SER A 253 16.45 -4.34 -29.52
N THR A 254 17.66 -3.94 -29.93
CA THR A 254 18.38 -2.75 -29.42
C THR A 254 17.59 -1.44 -29.38
N ASP A 255 16.54 -1.30 -30.20
CA ASP A 255 15.74 -0.07 -30.32
C ASP A 255 14.35 -0.17 -29.68
N CYS A 256 14.06 -1.22 -28.89
CA CYS A 256 12.75 -1.42 -28.28
C CYS A 256 12.79 -1.36 -26.76
N HIS A 257 11.83 -0.63 -26.18
CA HIS A 257 11.59 -0.65 -24.74
C HIS A 257 10.80 -1.90 -24.32
N PRO A 258 11.08 -2.48 -23.14
CA PRO A 258 10.32 -3.61 -22.63
C PRO A 258 8.86 -3.24 -22.43
N THR A 259 7.97 -4.13 -22.86
CA THR A 259 6.53 -4.06 -22.61
C THR A 259 6.12 -5.13 -21.59
N ILE A 260 4.91 -5.01 -21.04
CA ILE A 260 4.40 -6.03 -20.11
C ILE A 260 4.24 -7.40 -20.80
N ALA A 261 4.05 -7.41 -22.12
CA ALA A 261 3.94 -8.64 -22.91
C ALA A 261 5.25 -9.46 -22.93
N ASP A 262 6.41 -8.81 -22.75
CA ASP A 262 7.73 -9.44 -22.79
C ASP A 262 8.05 -10.23 -21.52
N ARG A 263 7.31 -9.97 -20.42
CA ARG A 263 7.50 -10.63 -19.13
C ARG A 263 7.56 -12.16 -19.22
N LYS A 264 6.78 -12.77 -20.13
CA LYS A 264 6.75 -14.23 -20.33
C LYS A 264 8.07 -14.80 -20.87
N ASN A 265 8.86 -13.97 -21.54
CA ASN A 265 10.14 -14.30 -22.16
C ASN A 265 11.33 -13.92 -21.26
N LEU A 266 11.10 -13.33 -20.08
CA LEU A 266 12.14 -12.86 -19.16
C LEU A 266 12.13 -13.65 -17.83
N PRO A 267 12.36 -14.99 -17.85
CA PRO A 267 12.26 -15.82 -16.66
C PRO A 267 13.28 -15.47 -15.58
N TYR A 268 14.50 -15.07 -15.94
CA TYR A 268 15.55 -14.73 -14.99
C TYR A 268 15.31 -13.36 -14.34
N VAL A 269 14.92 -12.33 -15.11
CA VAL A 269 14.48 -11.04 -14.54
C VAL A 269 13.31 -11.25 -13.58
N HIS A 270 12.32 -12.07 -13.95
CA HIS A 270 11.19 -12.39 -13.08
C HIS A 270 11.61 -13.15 -11.82
N ALA A 271 12.62 -14.02 -11.91
CA ALA A 271 13.22 -14.68 -10.74
C ALA A 271 13.92 -13.66 -9.82
N ILE A 272 14.67 -12.70 -10.37
CA ILE A 272 15.30 -11.62 -9.59
C ILE A 272 14.25 -10.78 -8.86
N ILE A 273 13.16 -10.40 -9.53
CA ILE A 273 12.05 -9.65 -8.89
C ILE A 273 11.50 -10.42 -7.69
N LYS A 274 11.24 -11.72 -7.85
CA LYS A 274 10.76 -12.57 -6.76
C LYS A 274 11.78 -12.70 -5.63
N GLU A 275 13.04 -12.90 -5.97
CA GLU A 275 14.11 -13.07 -4.98
C GLU A 275 14.33 -11.80 -4.18
N THR A 276 14.31 -10.62 -4.80
CA THR A 276 14.41 -9.33 -4.10
C THR A 276 13.27 -9.15 -3.10
N LEU A 277 12.03 -9.49 -3.50
CA LEU A 277 10.86 -9.43 -2.63
C LEU A 277 10.92 -10.46 -1.48
N CYS A 278 11.59 -11.59 -1.69
CA CYS A 278 11.83 -12.60 -0.65
C CYS A 278 12.96 -12.21 0.30
N TRP A 279 14.04 -11.65 -0.23
CA TRP A 279 15.25 -11.30 0.51
C TRP A 279 15.03 -10.08 1.41
N HIS A 280 14.44 -9.01 0.87
CA HIS A 280 14.07 -7.80 1.59
C HIS A 280 12.59 -7.46 1.33
N PRO A 281 11.65 -8.14 2.00
CA PRO A 281 10.24 -7.82 1.87
C PRO A 281 9.96 -6.40 2.38
N PRO A 282 9.15 -5.57 1.68
CA PRO A 282 8.83 -4.21 2.12
C PRO A 282 8.16 -4.11 3.50
N LEU A 283 7.42 -5.15 3.89
CA LEU A 283 6.75 -5.24 5.19
C LEU A 283 7.23 -6.50 5.95
N PRO A 284 8.43 -6.47 6.54
CA PRO A 284 9.04 -7.67 7.16
C PRO A 284 8.26 -8.20 8.38
N MET A 285 7.50 -7.32 9.04
CA MET A 285 6.65 -7.66 10.20
C MET A 285 5.16 -7.76 9.86
N ASP A 286 4.78 -7.59 8.59
CA ASP A 286 3.38 -7.47 8.14
C ASP A 286 2.60 -6.41 8.97
N ILE A 287 1.29 -6.30 8.74
CA ILE A 287 0.40 -5.50 9.58
C ILE A 287 -0.08 -6.36 10.75
N ALA A 288 -0.02 -5.79 11.95
CA ALA A 288 -0.49 -6.45 13.16
C ALA A 288 -1.96 -6.87 13.08
N GLN A 289 -2.26 -8.06 13.57
CA GLN A 289 -3.59 -8.66 13.62
C GLN A 289 -3.99 -8.91 15.08
N CYS A 290 -5.29 -9.04 15.34
CA CYS A 290 -5.77 -9.45 16.65
C CYS A 290 -6.86 -10.53 16.55
N SER A 291 -6.98 -11.31 17.62
CA SER A 291 -8.11 -12.22 17.84
C SER A 291 -9.40 -11.44 18.07
N LEU A 292 -10.52 -12.03 17.64
CA LEU A 292 -11.87 -11.54 17.92
C LEU A 292 -12.48 -12.14 19.20
N GLU A 293 -11.95 -13.28 19.64
CA GLU A 293 -12.48 -14.08 20.74
C GLU A 293 -11.33 -14.82 21.44
N ASP A 294 -11.56 -15.23 22.70
CA ASP A 294 -10.68 -16.14 23.43
C ASP A 294 -10.53 -17.47 22.67
N MET A 295 -9.30 -17.95 22.51
CA MET A 295 -9.03 -19.18 21.75
C MET A 295 -7.86 -19.99 22.28
N GLN A 296 -7.89 -21.31 22.06
CA GLN A 296 -6.77 -22.21 22.38
C GLN A 296 -6.16 -22.78 21.10
N TYR A 297 -4.84 -22.66 20.94
CA TYR A 297 -4.10 -23.28 19.83
C TYR A 297 -2.79 -23.89 20.33
N ASN A 298 -2.52 -25.15 19.97
CA ASN A 298 -1.35 -25.92 20.45
C ASN A 298 -1.11 -25.80 21.96
N SER A 299 -2.18 -26.01 22.75
CA SER A 299 -2.17 -25.92 24.22
C SER A 299 -1.85 -24.54 24.80
N LYS A 300 -1.81 -23.48 23.98
CA LYS A 300 -1.68 -22.08 24.42
C LYS A 300 -3.03 -21.39 24.32
N LEU A 301 -3.39 -20.62 25.35
CA LEU A 301 -4.56 -19.74 25.37
C LEU A 301 -4.16 -18.37 24.84
N TYR A 302 -4.96 -17.84 23.91
CA TYR A 302 -4.89 -16.49 23.39
C TYR A 302 -6.19 -15.81 23.80
N LEU A 303 -6.10 -14.70 24.52
CA LEU A 303 -7.28 -13.97 24.96
C LEU A 303 -7.83 -13.12 23.80
N ASP A 304 -9.05 -12.62 23.96
CA ASP A 304 -9.61 -11.58 23.10
C ASP A 304 -8.65 -10.39 23.01
N HIS A 305 -8.58 -9.80 21.82
CA HIS A 305 -7.67 -8.72 21.46
C HIS A 305 -6.18 -9.03 21.67
N PHE A 306 -5.79 -10.30 21.66
CA PHE A 306 -4.37 -10.66 21.67
C PHE A 306 -3.71 -10.25 20.36
N TYR A 307 -2.66 -9.43 20.45
CA TYR A 307 -1.96 -8.91 19.27
C TYR A 307 -0.98 -9.94 18.74
N CYS A 308 -1.04 -10.18 17.43
CA CYS A 308 -0.13 -11.05 16.71
C CYS A 308 0.49 -10.26 15.56
N VAL A 309 1.81 -10.31 15.46
CA VAL A 309 2.57 -9.71 14.35
C VAL A 309 3.25 -10.84 13.61
N LEU A 310 3.03 -10.91 12.30
CA LEU A 310 3.58 -11.98 11.48
C LEU A 310 4.95 -11.56 10.96
N THR A 311 6.01 -12.08 11.57
CA THR A 311 7.35 -11.86 11.05
C THR A 311 7.67 -12.88 9.96
N PHE A 312 8.07 -12.42 8.78
CA PHE A 312 8.67 -13.30 7.78
C PHE A 312 10.05 -13.74 8.27
N LYS A 313 10.15 -14.97 8.80
CA LYS A 313 11.44 -15.55 9.13
C LYS A 313 12.07 -16.04 7.83
N ASN A 314 13.00 -15.25 7.28
CA ASN A 314 13.79 -15.64 6.12
C ASN A 314 14.65 -16.84 6.52
N GLN A 315 14.14 -18.06 6.30
CA GLN A 315 15.00 -19.24 6.29
C GLN A 315 15.78 -19.14 4.99
N GLY A 316 17.06 -18.80 5.07
CA GLY A 316 17.91 -18.63 3.90
C GLY A 316 17.68 -19.76 2.91
N ILE A 317 17.17 -19.42 1.73
CA ILE A 317 16.96 -20.37 0.65
C ILE A 317 18.37 -20.79 0.21
N SER A 318 18.78 -21.99 0.57
CA SER A 318 19.97 -22.60 -0.01
C SER A 318 19.66 -22.84 -1.48
N PHE A 319 20.26 -22.06 -2.37
CA PHE A 319 20.27 -22.37 -3.79
C PHE A 319 20.80 -23.81 -3.95
N PRO A 320 20.09 -24.71 -4.65
CA PRO A 320 20.72 -25.94 -5.09
C PRO A 320 21.95 -25.53 -5.89
N LYS A 321 23.13 -25.98 -5.48
CA LYS A 321 24.33 -25.86 -6.31
C LYS A 321 23.96 -26.45 -7.66
N ALA A 322 24.05 -25.63 -8.72
CA ALA A 322 23.94 -26.12 -10.07
C ALA A 322 24.97 -27.26 -10.27
N PRO A 323 24.63 -28.29 -11.04
CA PRO A 323 25.45 -29.50 -11.20
C PRO A 323 26.88 -29.22 -11.67
#